data_AF-A0A8K0E9R7-F1
#
_entry.id   AF-A0A8K0E9R7-F1
#
_cell.length_a   1.000
_cell.length_b   1.000
_cell.length_c   1.000
_cell.angle_alpha   90.00
_cell.angle_beta   90.00
_cell.angle_gamma   90.00
#
_symmetry.space_group_name_H-M   'P 1'
#
loop_
_entity.id
_entity.type
_entity.pdbx_description
1 polymer ?
#
loop_
_entity_poly.entity_id
_entity_poly.type
_entity_poly.pdbx_seq_one_letter_code
_entity_poly.pdbx_strand_id
1 'polypeptide(L)'
;MVGSIETVYRNIYSNGSAKNCLGLEEKLDELRCLLGKANGDPLRIVGVGAGAWGSVFAALLQDSYGHFRDKIQIRIWRRPGKAVDRTTAEHLFEVINSREDVLRRLIRRCAYLKYVEARLGDRTLYADEILKDGFCLNMIDTPLCPLKVVTNLQEAVWDADIVVNGLPSTETRELFEEINKYWKERITAPIIISLAKGIEAALEPVPHIITPTQMINRATGVPIENILYLGGPNIASEIYNKEYANARICGAEKWRKPLAKFLRQSHFIVWDNSDLVTHEVMGGLKNVYAIGAGMVAALTKESATSKSVYFAHCTSEMIFITHLLAEEPEKLAGPLLADTYVTLLKGRNSWYGQMIAKGQLSRDMGDSISGKGMIQGVSAVGAFYQLLSQSSLNVLHPEENKPVAPVELCPILKTLYKILITGEQSSQAILEALRDETLNDPRERIEIAQSHAFYRPSLLGQP
;
A
#
# COMPACT_ATOMS: atom_id res chain seq x y z
N MET A 1 -54.89 -34.40 -2.65
CA MET A 1 -55.71 -33.35 -3.32
C MET A 1 -55.14 -32.01 -2.86
N VAL A 2 -54.09 -31.50 -3.50
CA VAL A 2 -54.07 -30.63 -4.70
C VAL A 2 -54.84 -29.31 -4.50
N GLY A 3 -54.08 -28.21 -4.61
CA GLY A 3 -54.52 -26.81 -4.79
C GLY A 3 -54.34 -25.96 -3.52
N SER A 4 -53.67 -24.82 -3.48
CA SER A 4 -52.97 -23.99 -4.48
C SER A 4 -52.27 -22.87 -3.68
N ILE A 5 -50.94 -22.72 -3.81
CA ILE A 5 -50.18 -21.61 -3.21
C ILE A 5 -49.76 -20.70 -4.36
N GLU A 6 -50.48 -19.59 -4.54
CA GLU A 6 -50.04 -18.48 -5.36
C GLU A 6 -50.28 -17.17 -4.62
N THR A 7 -49.22 -16.37 -4.55
CA THR A 7 -49.23 -14.91 -4.31
C THR A 7 -49.43 -14.44 -2.87
N VAL A 8 -48.32 -14.17 -2.15
CA VAL A 8 -47.95 -12.83 -1.58
C VAL A 8 -46.48 -12.90 -1.14
N TYR A 9 -45.55 -12.52 -2.02
CA TYR A 9 -44.21 -12.05 -1.61
C TYR A 9 -43.85 -10.88 -2.52
N ARG A 10 -44.31 -9.69 -2.15
CA ARG A 10 -43.75 -8.42 -2.65
C ARG A 10 -43.44 -7.52 -1.46
N ASN A 11 -42.25 -6.93 -1.54
CA ASN A 11 -41.74 -5.79 -0.76
C ASN A 11 -41.18 -6.06 0.64
N ILE A 12 -39.95 -6.61 0.70
CA ILE A 12 -39.02 -6.31 1.80
C ILE A 12 -37.57 -6.25 1.25
N TYR A 13 -37.23 -5.25 0.43
CA TYR A 13 -35.82 -4.91 0.11
C TYR A 13 -35.58 -3.42 -0.23
N SER A 14 -36.43 -2.50 0.21
CA SER A 14 -36.26 -1.06 -0.05
C SER A 14 -35.72 -0.24 1.13
N ASN A 15 -35.81 -0.74 2.38
CA ASN A 15 -35.47 0.06 3.57
C ASN A 15 -33.99 0.02 4.01
N GLY A 16 -33.18 -0.91 3.49
CA GLY A 16 -31.74 -0.98 3.82
C GLY A 16 -30.89 0.07 3.09
N SER A 17 -31.29 0.43 1.86
CA SER A 17 -30.56 1.40 1.02
C SER A 17 -30.72 2.84 1.54
N ALA A 18 -31.93 3.23 1.94
CA ALA A 18 -32.21 4.59 2.43
C ALA A 18 -31.51 4.90 3.77
N LYS A 19 -31.48 3.95 4.72
CA LYS A 19 -30.76 4.12 6.00
C LYS A 19 -29.24 4.22 5.81
N ASN A 20 -28.67 3.42 4.91
CA ASN A 20 -27.25 3.50 4.58
C ASN A 20 -26.91 4.81 3.84
N CYS A 21 -27.79 5.30 2.97
CA CYS A 21 -27.62 6.56 2.25
C CYS A 21 -27.58 7.77 3.21
N LEU A 22 -28.52 7.84 4.15
CA LEU A 22 -28.54 8.88 5.19
C LEU A 22 -27.26 8.86 6.03
N GLY A 23 -26.80 7.68 6.45
CA GLY A 23 -25.56 7.56 7.23
C GLY A 23 -24.29 7.91 6.44
N LEU A 24 -24.26 7.76 5.11
CA LEU A 24 -23.14 8.19 4.27
C LEU A 24 -23.14 9.71 4.08
N GLU A 25 -24.32 10.31 3.84
CA GLU A 25 -24.45 11.75 3.71
C GLU A 25 -24.04 12.48 5.00
N GLU A 26 -24.48 12.00 6.16
CA GLU A 26 -24.07 12.54 7.48
C GLU A 26 -22.55 12.50 7.66
N LYS A 27 -21.89 11.38 7.34
CA LYS A 27 -20.42 11.28 7.40
C LYS A 27 -19.72 12.30 6.50
N LEU A 28 -20.26 12.51 5.30
CA LEU A 28 -19.72 13.48 4.34
C LEU A 28 -19.89 14.91 4.85
N ASP A 29 -21.07 15.25 5.36
CA ASP A 29 -21.37 16.58 5.89
C ASP A 29 -20.56 16.89 7.15
N GLU A 30 -20.34 15.92 8.04
CA GLU A 30 -19.44 16.06 9.18
C GLU A 30 -18.00 16.41 8.75
N LEU A 31 -17.45 15.69 7.76
CA LEU A 31 -16.10 15.94 7.26
C LEU A 31 -16.00 17.30 6.55
N ARG A 32 -17.04 17.69 5.80
CA ARG A 32 -17.14 19.01 5.17
C ARG A 32 -17.17 20.13 6.19
N CYS A 33 -17.98 19.97 7.24
CA CYS A 33 -18.07 20.94 8.33
C CYS A 33 -16.71 21.11 9.04
N LEU A 34 -16.03 20.00 9.32
CA LEU A 34 -14.69 20.01 9.90
C LEU A 34 -13.66 20.76 9.04
N LEU A 35 -13.81 20.70 7.71
CA LEU A 35 -12.99 21.42 6.74
C LEU A 35 -13.46 22.87 6.49
N GLY A 36 -14.46 23.35 7.21
CA GLY A 36 -15.00 24.71 7.05
C GLY A 36 -15.70 24.94 5.71
N LYS A 37 -16.17 23.88 5.05
CA LYS A 37 -16.78 23.97 3.71
C LYS A 37 -18.18 24.58 3.81
N ALA A 38 -18.43 25.64 3.04
CA ALA A 38 -19.74 26.27 2.95
C ALA A 38 -20.75 25.38 2.21
N ASN A 39 -22.05 25.65 2.40
CA ASN A 39 -23.11 25.04 1.60
C ASN A 39 -22.86 25.32 0.11
N GLY A 40 -22.88 24.26 -0.71
CA GLY A 40 -22.56 24.34 -2.14
C GLY A 40 -21.08 24.30 -2.51
N ASP A 41 -20.14 24.38 -1.56
CA ASP A 41 -18.71 24.15 -1.83
C ASP A 41 -18.34 22.67 -1.61
N PRO A 42 -18.11 21.88 -2.67
CA PRO A 42 -17.91 20.44 -2.54
C PRO A 42 -16.55 20.12 -1.90
N LEU A 43 -16.51 18.99 -1.18
CA LEU A 43 -15.26 18.34 -0.78
C LEU A 43 -14.54 17.82 -2.03
N ARG A 44 -13.30 18.26 -2.28
CA ARG A 44 -12.50 17.87 -3.44
C ARG A 44 -11.42 16.90 -3.01
N ILE A 45 -11.51 15.66 -3.52
CA ILE A 45 -10.54 14.60 -3.25
C ILE A 45 -9.80 14.25 -4.53
N VAL A 46 -8.47 14.22 -4.48
CA VAL A 46 -7.63 13.72 -5.56
C VAL A 46 -6.83 12.50 -5.12
N GLY A 47 -6.92 11.42 -5.89
CA GLY A 47 -5.94 10.33 -5.83
C GLY A 47 -4.74 10.64 -6.71
N VAL A 48 -3.53 10.59 -6.17
CA VAL A 48 -2.29 10.79 -6.92
C VAL A 48 -1.60 9.45 -7.04
N GLY A 49 -1.56 8.91 -8.27
CA GLY A 49 -1.05 7.58 -8.56
C GLY A 49 -2.18 6.61 -8.92
N ALA A 50 -2.15 6.08 -10.14
CA ALA A 50 -3.16 5.16 -10.67
C ALA A 50 -2.68 3.70 -10.77
N GLY A 51 -1.84 3.29 -9.82
CA GLY A 51 -1.60 1.87 -9.58
C GLY A 51 -2.84 1.19 -8.99
N ALA A 52 -2.70 -0.11 -8.66
CA ALA A 52 -3.76 -0.91 -8.06
C ALA A 52 -4.43 -0.20 -6.86
N TRP A 53 -3.63 0.24 -5.90
CA TRP A 53 -4.12 0.84 -4.66
C TRP A 53 -4.77 2.21 -4.85
N GLY A 54 -4.11 3.14 -5.53
CA GLY A 54 -4.68 4.46 -5.77
C GLY A 54 -5.98 4.41 -6.59
N SER A 55 -6.05 3.51 -7.58
CA SER A 55 -7.26 3.31 -8.38
C SER A 55 -8.41 2.73 -7.56
N VAL A 56 -8.15 1.70 -6.75
CA VAL A 56 -9.18 1.09 -5.88
C VAL A 56 -9.64 2.07 -4.82
N PHE A 57 -8.73 2.81 -4.17
CA PHE A 57 -9.12 3.77 -3.16
C PHE A 57 -10.01 4.88 -3.73
N ALA A 58 -9.66 5.42 -4.91
CA ALA A 58 -10.50 6.38 -5.62
C ALA A 58 -11.85 5.78 -6.01
N ALA A 59 -11.88 4.53 -6.48
CA ALA A 59 -13.10 3.82 -6.86
C ALA A 59 -14.02 3.55 -5.66
N LEU A 60 -13.48 3.17 -4.50
CA LEU A 60 -14.26 2.96 -3.27
C LEU A 60 -14.93 4.24 -2.80
N LEU A 61 -14.23 5.38 -2.88
CA LEU A 61 -14.81 6.68 -2.58
C LEU A 61 -15.87 7.06 -3.63
N GLN A 62 -15.59 6.82 -4.91
CA GLN A 62 -16.50 7.13 -6.01
C GLN A 62 -17.80 6.32 -5.92
N ASP A 63 -17.71 5.03 -5.57
CA ASP A 63 -18.87 4.16 -5.38
C ASP A 63 -19.71 4.57 -4.17
N SER A 64 -19.05 4.94 -3.06
CA SER A 64 -19.74 5.29 -1.82
C SER A 64 -20.36 6.68 -1.85
N TYR A 65 -19.66 7.66 -2.44
CA TYR A 65 -20.01 9.07 -2.29
C TYR A 65 -20.27 9.80 -3.60
N GLY A 66 -19.91 9.22 -4.75
CA GLY A 66 -19.96 9.90 -6.03
C GLY A 66 -21.35 10.24 -6.56
N HIS A 67 -22.41 9.77 -5.90
CA HIS A 67 -23.79 10.17 -6.19
C HIS A 67 -24.15 11.53 -5.56
N PHE A 68 -23.44 11.99 -4.52
CA PHE A 68 -23.61 13.31 -3.91
C PHE A 68 -22.84 14.41 -4.66
N ARG A 69 -23.13 14.59 -5.96
CA ARG A 69 -22.31 15.40 -6.89
C ARG A 69 -22.10 16.86 -6.46
N ASP A 70 -23.07 17.44 -5.75
CA ASP A 70 -23.00 18.83 -5.25
C ASP A 70 -22.21 18.95 -3.94
N LYS A 71 -21.88 17.81 -3.31
CA LYS A 71 -21.20 17.74 -2.01
C LYS A 71 -19.77 17.25 -2.10
N ILE A 72 -19.43 16.43 -3.10
CA ILE A 72 -18.11 15.84 -3.24
C ILE A 72 -17.71 15.68 -4.71
N GLN A 73 -16.44 15.92 -4.99
CA GLN A 73 -15.81 15.67 -6.27
C GLN A 73 -14.56 14.82 -6.07
N ILE A 74 -14.52 13.68 -6.76
CA ILE A 74 -13.41 12.74 -6.69
C ILE A 74 -12.77 12.69 -8.07
N ARG A 75 -11.45 12.83 -8.11
CA ARG A 75 -10.65 12.68 -9.33
C ARG A 75 -9.40 11.88 -9.05
N ILE A 76 -8.84 11.28 -10.07
CA ILE A 76 -7.57 10.56 -9.98
C ILE A 76 -6.59 11.12 -11.01
N TRP A 77 -5.39 11.42 -10.55
CA TRP A 77 -4.29 11.82 -11.41
C TRP A 77 -3.45 10.63 -11.81
N ARG A 78 -3.03 10.65 -13.07
CA ARG A 78 -1.94 9.80 -13.56
C ARG A 78 -1.17 10.46 -14.68
N ARG A 79 0.09 10.05 -14.82
CA ARG A 79 0.91 10.41 -15.99
C ARG A 79 0.23 9.91 -17.29
N PRO A 80 0.15 10.74 -18.33
CA PRO A 80 -0.38 10.34 -19.63
C PRO A 80 0.63 9.46 -20.38
N GLY A 81 0.19 8.84 -21.48
CA GLY A 81 1.11 8.30 -22.50
C GLY A 81 1.66 6.90 -22.25
N LYS A 82 1.34 6.25 -21.12
CA LYS A 82 1.66 4.83 -20.92
C LYS A 82 0.78 3.96 -21.83
N ALA A 83 1.33 3.51 -22.96
CA ALA A 83 0.67 2.59 -23.87
C ALA A 83 0.36 1.24 -23.21
N VAL A 84 -0.77 0.66 -23.58
CA VAL A 84 -1.16 -0.71 -23.26
C VAL A 84 -0.62 -1.60 -24.37
N ASP A 85 0.19 -2.61 -24.00
CA ASP A 85 0.71 -3.55 -24.98
C ASP A 85 -0.41 -4.43 -25.57
N ARG A 86 -0.13 -5.04 -26.73
CA ARG A 86 -1.12 -5.82 -27.48
C ARG A 86 -1.68 -6.99 -26.67
N THR A 87 -0.84 -7.73 -25.96
CA THR A 87 -1.26 -8.88 -25.16
C THR A 87 -2.21 -8.43 -24.05
N THR A 88 -1.91 -7.32 -23.39
CA THR A 88 -2.79 -6.73 -22.37
C THR A 88 -4.09 -6.20 -22.99
N ALA A 89 -4.06 -5.63 -24.19
CA ALA A 89 -5.26 -5.15 -24.89
C ALA A 89 -6.19 -6.31 -25.31
N GLU A 90 -5.61 -7.41 -25.82
CA GLU A 90 -6.33 -8.65 -26.14
C GLU A 90 -6.98 -9.25 -24.88
N HIS A 91 -6.22 -9.36 -23.79
CA HIS A 91 -6.74 -9.85 -22.50
C HIS A 91 -7.85 -8.95 -21.94
N LEU A 92 -7.67 -7.63 -22.01
CA LEU A 92 -8.69 -6.68 -21.57
C LEU A 92 -9.99 -6.82 -22.38
N PHE A 93 -9.90 -7.09 -23.69
CA PHE A 93 -11.07 -7.36 -24.51
C PHE A 93 -11.82 -8.62 -24.04
N GLU A 94 -11.10 -9.68 -23.69
CA GLU A 94 -11.70 -10.90 -23.12
C GLU A 94 -12.39 -10.61 -21.77
N VAL A 95 -11.73 -9.86 -20.89
CA VAL A 95 -12.32 -9.44 -19.60
C VAL A 95 -13.61 -8.66 -19.82
N ILE A 96 -13.64 -7.71 -20.76
CA ILE A 96 -14.85 -6.94 -21.10
C ILE A 96 -15.99 -7.86 -21.55
N ASN A 97 -15.71 -8.81 -22.44
CA ASN A 97 -16.74 -9.69 -23.01
C ASN A 97 -17.22 -10.77 -22.04
N SER A 98 -16.40 -11.13 -21.05
CA SER A 98 -16.79 -12.06 -19.99
C SER A 98 -17.73 -11.46 -18.93
N ARG A 99 -17.91 -10.12 -18.92
CA ARG A 99 -18.72 -9.41 -17.93
C ARG A 99 -19.80 -8.56 -18.58
N GLU A 100 -21.04 -9.06 -18.51
CA GLU A 100 -22.19 -8.46 -19.20
C GLU A 100 -22.46 -7.01 -18.78
N ASP A 101 -22.32 -6.68 -17.49
CA ASP A 101 -22.53 -5.35 -16.95
C ASP A 101 -21.51 -4.34 -17.49
N VAL A 102 -20.23 -4.75 -17.58
CA VAL A 102 -19.14 -3.96 -18.14
C VAL A 102 -19.34 -3.73 -19.63
N LEU A 103 -19.65 -4.80 -20.39
CA LEU A 103 -19.93 -4.71 -21.82
C LEU A 103 -21.08 -3.74 -22.11
N ARG A 104 -22.21 -3.90 -21.43
CA ARG A 104 -23.38 -3.01 -21.56
C ARG A 104 -23.03 -1.56 -21.23
N ARG A 105 -22.23 -1.33 -20.18
CA ARG A 105 -21.76 0.01 -19.79
C ARG A 105 -20.93 0.67 -20.90
N LEU A 106 -19.98 -0.05 -21.47
CA LEU A 106 -19.10 0.48 -22.53
C LEU A 106 -19.85 0.75 -23.84
N ILE A 107 -20.79 -0.12 -24.22
CA ILE A 107 -21.65 0.10 -25.39
C ILE A 107 -22.48 1.38 -25.21
N ARG A 108 -23.14 1.55 -24.05
CA ARG A 108 -23.96 2.73 -23.75
C ARG A 108 -23.17 4.04 -23.77
N ARG A 109 -21.87 3.99 -23.49
CA ARG A 109 -20.96 5.15 -23.52
C ARG A 109 -20.22 5.32 -24.85
N CYS A 110 -20.58 4.54 -25.87
CA CYS A 110 -19.89 4.52 -27.17
C CYS A 110 -18.37 4.25 -27.05
N ALA A 111 -17.96 3.54 -26.00
CA ALA A 111 -16.58 3.27 -25.67
C ALA A 111 -16.15 1.84 -26.02
N TYR A 112 -17.05 0.99 -26.50
CA TYR A 112 -16.71 -0.41 -26.82
C TYR A 112 -15.84 -0.54 -28.09
N LEU A 113 -16.10 0.29 -29.12
CA LEU A 113 -15.42 0.20 -30.41
C LEU A 113 -13.90 0.32 -30.30
N LYS A 114 -13.39 1.23 -29.45
CA LYS A 114 -11.94 1.39 -29.26
C LYS A 114 -11.24 0.13 -28.75
N TYR A 115 -11.93 -0.74 -28.01
CA TYR A 115 -11.36 -2.00 -27.53
C TYR A 115 -11.35 -3.07 -28.62
N VAL A 116 -12.30 -3.02 -29.57
CA VAL A 116 -12.28 -3.85 -30.78
C VAL A 116 -11.10 -3.45 -31.65
N GLU A 117 -10.97 -2.15 -31.97
CA GLU A 117 -9.85 -1.60 -32.76
C GLU A 117 -8.49 -1.94 -32.14
N ALA A 118 -8.38 -1.82 -30.82
CA ALA A 118 -7.15 -2.12 -30.10
C ALA A 118 -6.77 -3.61 -30.16
N ARG A 119 -7.75 -4.50 -30.04
CA ARG A 119 -7.54 -5.95 -30.20
C ARG A 119 -7.05 -6.28 -31.62
N LEU A 120 -7.61 -5.62 -32.64
CA LEU A 120 -7.21 -5.82 -34.04
C LEU A 120 -5.83 -5.24 -34.36
N GLY A 121 -5.31 -4.36 -33.50
CA GLY A 121 -4.05 -3.65 -33.70
C GLY A 121 -4.19 -2.33 -34.46
N ASP A 122 -5.42 -1.91 -34.75
CA ASP A 122 -5.74 -0.68 -35.48
C ASP A 122 -5.65 0.57 -34.59
N ARG A 123 -5.60 0.38 -33.27
CA ARG A 123 -5.51 1.46 -32.28
C ARG A 123 -4.59 1.10 -31.12
N THR A 124 -3.76 2.05 -30.68
CA THR A 124 -3.09 1.96 -29.39
C THR A 124 -4.01 2.47 -28.28
N LEU A 125 -4.21 1.68 -27.23
CA LEU A 125 -4.85 2.15 -25.99
C LEU A 125 -3.79 2.78 -25.08
N TYR A 126 -4.14 3.87 -24.44
CA TYR A 126 -3.37 4.43 -23.34
C TYR A 126 -4.02 4.11 -22.01
N ALA A 127 -3.18 3.88 -21.01
CA ALA A 127 -3.71 3.40 -19.75
C ALA A 127 -4.62 4.48 -19.05
N ASP A 128 -4.53 5.77 -19.40
CA ASP A 128 -5.42 6.82 -18.88
C ASP A 128 -6.79 6.76 -19.53
N GLU A 129 -6.86 6.36 -20.79
CA GLU A 129 -8.13 6.13 -21.47
C GLU A 129 -8.89 4.95 -20.88
N ILE A 130 -8.19 3.83 -20.60
CA ILE A 130 -8.86 2.66 -20.01
C ILE A 130 -9.25 2.93 -18.55
N LEU A 131 -8.51 3.77 -17.82
CA LEU A 131 -8.85 4.13 -16.44
C LEU A 131 -10.11 4.98 -16.36
N LYS A 132 -10.35 5.88 -17.33
CA LYS A 132 -11.63 6.62 -17.44
C LYS A 132 -12.82 5.66 -17.58
N ASP A 133 -12.59 4.53 -18.22
CA ASP A 133 -13.59 3.50 -18.44
C ASP A 133 -13.69 2.47 -17.31
N GLY A 134 -12.88 2.62 -16.26
CA GLY A 134 -12.88 1.76 -15.09
C GLY A 134 -11.94 0.56 -15.21
N PHE A 135 -10.77 0.69 -15.84
CA PHE A 135 -9.76 -0.37 -15.88
C PHE A 135 -8.40 0.14 -15.39
N CYS A 136 -7.77 -0.62 -14.49
CA CYS A 136 -6.41 -0.33 -14.01
C CYS A 136 -5.43 -1.33 -14.64
N LEU A 137 -4.33 -0.83 -15.19
CA LEU A 137 -3.32 -1.67 -15.86
C LEU A 137 -2.74 -2.77 -14.94
N ASN A 138 -2.61 -2.47 -13.65
CA ASN A 138 -2.10 -3.42 -12.65
C ASN A 138 -3.17 -4.40 -12.13
N MET A 139 -4.42 -4.27 -12.57
CA MET A 139 -5.58 -5.05 -12.12
C MET A 139 -6.60 -5.23 -13.25
N ILE A 140 -6.15 -5.65 -14.45
CA ILE A 140 -7.02 -5.75 -15.63
C ILE A 140 -8.22 -6.67 -15.40
N ASP A 141 -8.04 -7.74 -14.61
CA ASP A 141 -9.09 -8.70 -14.27
C ASP A 141 -10.16 -8.17 -13.33
N THR A 142 -9.97 -6.98 -12.75
CA THR A 142 -10.88 -6.36 -11.78
C THR A 142 -11.39 -5.01 -12.33
N PRO A 143 -12.46 -5.02 -13.15
CA PRO A 143 -13.07 -3.79 -13.64
C PRO A 143 -13.63 -2.95 -12.50
N LEU A 144 -13.21 -1.70 -12.47
CA LEU A 144 -13.63 -0.67 -11.53
C LEU A 144 -14.84 0.11 -12.04
N CYS A 145 -15.37 0.99 -11.18
CA CYS A 145 -16.29 2.03 -11.60
C CYS A 145 -15.54 3.07 -12.44
N PRO A 146 -16.22 3.77 -13.37
CA PRO A 146 -15.58 4.82 -14.15
C PRO A 146 -15.11 5.97 -13.26
N LEU A 147 -13.88 6.43 -13.48
CA LEU A 147 -13.25 7.48 -12.69
C LEU A 147 -13.08 8.78 -13.50
N LYS A 148 -13.12 9.93 -12.81
CA LYS A 148 -12.68 11.20 -13.40
C LYS A 148 -11.15 11.24 -13.41
N VAL A 149 -10.56 10.91 -14.55
CA VAL A 149 -9.10 10.90 -14.72
C VAL A 149 -8.61 12.26 -15.22
N VAL A 150 -7.61 12.81 -14.53
CA VAL A 150 -6.92 14.05 -14.89
C VAL A 150 -5.46 13.71 -15.19
N THR A 151 -4.89 14.29 -16.26
CA THR A 151 -3.50 14.04 -16.67
C THR A 151 -2.58 15.22 -16.40
N ASN A 152 -3.12 16.42 -16.25
CA ASN A 152 -2.39 17.59 -15.79
C ASN A 152 -2.27 17.57 -14.25
N LEU A 153 -1.05 17.57 -13.72
CA LEU A 153 -0.81 17.46 -12.28
C LEU A 153 -1.31 18.68 -11.51
N GLN A 154 -1.04 19.89 -12.02
CA GLN A 154 -1.49 21.14 -11.40
C GLN A 154 -3.02 21.18 -11.27
N GLU A 155 -3.76 20.93 -12.35
CA GLU A 155 -5.22 20.85 -12.35
C GLU A 155 -5.73 19.83 -11.32
N ALA A 156 -5.04 18.70 -11.19
CA ALA A 156 -5.45 17.64 -10.29
C ALA A 156 -5.27 17.99 -8.81
N VAL A 157 -4.26 18.78 -8.44
CA VAL A 157 -3.90 18.99 -7.02
C VAL A 157 -4.15 20.41 -6.49
N TRP A 158 -4.36 21.39 -7.38
CA TRP A 158 -4.44 22.80 -7.03
C TRP A 158 -5.52 23.13 -6.00
N ASP A 159 -6.77 22.68 -6.23
CA ASP A 159 -7.94 22.95 -5.37
C ASP A 159 -8.34 21.75 -4.50
N ALA A 160 -7.49 20.72 -4.37
CA ALA A 160 -7.82 19.53 -3.59
C ALA A 160 -7.86 19.82 -2.08
N ASP A 161 -8.93 19.44 -1.38
CA ASP A 161 -9.01 19.48 0.08
C ASP A 161 -8.28 18.27 0.70
N ILE A 162 -8.45 17.09 0.07
CA ILE A 162 -7.78 15.84 0.45
C ILE A 162 -7.01 15.27 -0.73
N VAL A 163 -5.76 14.90 -0.48
CA VAL A 163 -4.84 14.28 -1.45
C VAL A 163 -4.50 12.88 -0.96
N VAL A 164 -4.80 11.87 -1.76
CA VAL A 164 -4.46 10.48 -1.46
C VAL A 164 -3.19 10.12 -2.22
N ASN A 165 -2.09 9.86 -1.51
CA ASN A 165 -0.86 9.35 -2.11
C ASN A 165 -1.01 7.84 -2.37
N GLY A 166 -1.28 7.47 -3.62
CA GLY A 166 -1.35 6.08 -4.10
C GLY A 166 -0.07 5.60 -4.81
N LEU A 167 1.04 6.33 -4.67
CA LEU A 167 2.32 6.01 -5.30
C LEU A 167 3.10 4.98 -4.48
N PRO A 168 4.05 4.26 -5.10
CA PRO A 168 5.15 3.65 -4.37
C PRO A 168 5.94 4.69 -3.57
N SER A 169 6.54 4.27 -2.45
CA SER A 169 7.41 5.12 -1.62
C SER A 169 8.57 5.73 -2.44
N THR A 170 9.12 4.96 -3.38
CA THR A 170 10.25 5.35 -4.25
C THR A 170 9.92 6.47 -5.23
N GLU A 171 8.64 6.74 -5.50
CA GLU A 171 8.19 7.84 -6.38
C GLU A 171 7.57 9.00 -5.59
N THR A 172 7.39 8.82 -4.27
CA THR A 172 6.63 9.77 -3.45
C THR A 172 7.36 11.11 -3.34
N ARG A 173 8.66 11.10 -3.05
CA ARG A 173 9.43 12.35 -2.87
C ARG A 173 9.40 13.24 -4.12
N GLU A 174 9.87 12.72 -5.24
CA GLU A 174 9.99 13.49 -6.50
C GLU A 174 8.66 14.10 -6.93
N LEU A 175 7.57 13.33 -6.86
CA LEU A 175 6.27 13.85 -7.28
C LEU A 175 5.73 14.90 -6.30
N PHE A 176 5.91 14.69 -4.99
CA PHE A 176 5.46 15.68 -4.01
C PHE A 176 6.29 16.96 -4.05
N GLU A 177 7.58 16.92 -4.41
CA GLU A 177 8.38 18.10 -4.71
C GLU A 177 7.84 18.88 -5.93
N GLU A 178 7.38 18.17 -6.97
CA GLU A 178 6.70 18.78 -8.11
C GLU A 178 5.37 19.42 -7.69
N ILE A 179 4.54 18.70 -6.93
CA ILE A 179 3.26 19.18 -6.40
C ILE A 179 3.44 20.44 -5.55
N ASN A 180 4.50 20.51 -4.75
CA ASN A 180 4.81 21.66 -3.90
C ASN A 180 4.93 22.97 -4.70
N LYS A 181 5.39 22.92 -5.95
CA LYS A 181 5.47 24.10 -6.82
C LYS A 181 4.11 24.77 -7.02
N TYR A 182 3.03 23.98 -7.05
CA TYR A 182 1.66 24.46 -7.19
C TYR A 182 1.01 24.81 -5.84
N TRP A 183 1.46 24.23 -4.73
CA TRP A 183 0.89 24.50 -3.41
C TRP A 183 1.42 25.78 -2.75
N LYS A 184 2.55 26.32 -3.20
CA LYS A 184 3.11 27.59 -2.69
C LYS A 184 2.13 28.76 -2.75
N GLU A 185 1.21 28.75 -3.71
CA GLU A 185 0.22 29.81 -3.91
C GLU A 185 -1.11 29.54 -3.17
N ARG A 186 -1.24 28.40 -2.48
CA ARG A 186 -2.47 28.07 -1.74
C ARG A 186 -2.52 28.77 -0.40
N ILE A 187 -3.73 29.21 -0.04
CA ILE A 187 -4.03 29.77 1.29
C ILE A 187 -4.04 28.66 2.36
N THR A 188 -4.57 27.48 2.00
CA THR A 188 -4.72 26.35 2.92
C THR A 188 -4.00 25.10 2.42
N ALA A 189 -3.26 24.47 3.32
CA ALA A 189 -2.61 23.19 3.08
C ALA A 189 -3.67 22.06 3.02
N PRO A 190 -3.55 21.12 2.06
CA PRO A 190 -4.45 19.97 2.00
C PRO A 190 -4.20 18.99 3.15
N ILE A 191 -5.17 18.10 3.39
CA ILE A 191 -4.95 16.88 4.16
C ILE A 191 -4.40 15.81 3.20
N ILE A 192 -3.42 15.04 3.65
CA ILE A 192 -2.80 13.99 2.85
C ILE A 192 -3.02 12.63 3.51
N ILE A 193 -3.51 11.66 2.75
CA ILE A 193 -3.62 10.25 3.19
C ILE A 193 -2.64 9.43 2.35
N SER A 194 -1.58 8.92 2.96
CA SER A 194 -0.57 8.12 2.29
C SER A 194 -0.87 6.62 2.36
N LEU A 195 -0.93 5.99 1.20
CA LEU A 195 -1.01 4.54 1.03
C LEU A 195 0.36 3.92 0.72
N ALA A 196 1.39 4.76 0.59
CA ALA A 196 2.74 4.33 0.22
C ALA A 196 3.36 3.50 1.35
N LYS A 197 3.94 2.35 1.00
CA LYS A 197 4.59 1.42 1.92
C LYS A 197 6.06 1.28 1.54
N GLY A 198 6.98 1.36 2.50
CA GLY A 198 8.42 1.39 2.26
C GLY A 198 9.09 2.48 3.08
N ILE A 199 10.41 2.54 3.05
CA ILE A 199 11.22 3.56 3.74
C ILE A 199 12.40 3.97 2.85
N GLU A 200 13.00 5.11 3.16
CA GLU A 200 14.35 5.46 2.70
C GLU A 200 15.30 5.51 3.90
N ALA A 201 16.60 5.37 3.64
CA ALA A 201 17.64 5.59 4.64
C ALA A 201 18.44 6.84 4.25
N ALA A 202 18.69 7.71 5.22
CA ALA A 202 19.62 8.83 5.11
C ALA A 202 20.71 8.63 6.16
N LEU A 203 21.96 8.51 5.71
CA LEU A 203 23.08 8.11 6.58
C LEU A 203 23.82 9.31 7.19
N GLU A 204 23.72 10.48 6.57
CA GLU A 204 24.42 11.70 6.95
C GLU A 204 23.45 12.84 7.26
N PRO A 205 23.77 13.76 8.19
CA PRO A 205 24.92 13.71 9.12
C PRO A 205 24.70 12.73 10.29
N VAL A 206 23.46 12.31 10.50
CA VAL A 206 23.07 11.31 11.50
C VAL A 206 22.22 10.25 10.79
N PRO A 207 22.55 8.96 10.91
CA PRO A 207 21.75 7.91 10.31
C PRO A 207 20.31 7.89 10.82
N HIS A 208 19.36 7.89 9.89
CA HIS A 208 17.93 7.79 10.17
C HIS A 208 17.17 7.20 8.98
N ILE A 209 15.98 6.69 9.24
CA ILE A 209 15.01 6.37 8.20
C ILE A 209 14.11 7.56 7.93
N ILE A 210 13.57 7.59 6.72
CA ILE A 210 12.55 8.54 6.31
C ILE A 210 11.32 7.72 5.94
N THR A 211 10.24 7.89 6.70
CA THR A 211 8.96 7.22 6.43
C THR A 211 8.17 7.95 5.34
N PRO A 212 7.20 7.31 4.66
CA PRO A 212 6.41 7.94 3.61
C PRO A 212 5.74 9.26 4.02
N THR A 213 5.21 9.37 5.24
CA THR A 213 4.67 10.65 5.74
C THR A 213 5.75 11.73 5.89
N GLN A 214 6.94 11.36 6.37
CA GLN A 214 8.10 12.27 6.45
C GLN A 214 8.62 12.67 5.06
N MET A 215 8.60 11.76 4.07
CA MET A 215 8.97 12.09 2.68
C MET A 215 8.06 13.21 2.13
N ILE A 216 6.75 13.08 2.35
CA ILE A 216 5.75 14.07 1.93
C ILE A 216 5.97 15.40 2.67
N ASN A 217 6.15 15.36 3.99
CA ASN A 217 6.40 16.56 4.79
C ASN A 217 7.66 17.30 4.32
N ARG A 218 8.78 16.61 4.15
CA ARG A 218 10.05 17.20 3.68
C ARG A 218 9.94 17.76 2.26
N ALA A 219 9.22 17.08 1.37
CA ALA A 219 9.05 17.50 -0.03
C ALA A 219 8.15 18.74 -0.17
N THR A 220 7.15 18.89 0.70
CA THR A 220 6.07 19.88 0.52
C THR A 220 6.01 20.97 1.57
N GLY A 221 6.59 20.76 2.74
CA GLY A 221 6.38 21.62 3.91
C GLY A 221 4.97 21.55 4.48
N VAL A 222 4.09 20.66 3.97
CA VAL A 222 2.77 20.45 4.56
C VAL A 222 2.94 19.98 6.00
N PRO A 223 2.26 20.61 6.99
CA PRO A 223 2.44 20.26 8.39
C PRO A 223 2.19 18.77 8.64
N ILE A 224 3.05 18.13 9.43
CA ILE A 224 3.00 16.67 9.64
C ILE A 224 1.66 16.24 10.24
N GLU A 225 1.01 17.10 11.01
CA GLU A 225 -0.30 16.85 11.57
C GLU A 225 -1.43 16.80 10.53
N ASN A 226 -1.17 17.21 9.28
CA ASN A 226 -2.10 17.09 8.15
C ASN A 226 -1.79 15.87 7.26
N ILE A 227 -0.78 15.08 7.59
CA ILE A 227 -0.35 13.91 6.83
C ILE A 227 -0.66 12.65 7.63
N LEU A 228 -1.41 11.74 7.03
CA LEU A 228 -1.82 10.49 7.62
C LEU A 228 -1.27 9.31 6.82
N TYR A 229 -1.11 8.17 7.47
CA TYR A 229 -0.83 6.89 6.83
C TYR A 229 -2.08 6.00 6.90
N LEU A 230 -2.34 5.23 5.84
CA LEU A 230 -3.37 4.19 5.85
C LEU A 230 -2.80 2.87 5.36
N GLY A 231 -2.87 1.84 6.21
CA GLY A 231 -2.31 0.50 5.96
C GLY A 231 -3.11 -0.60 6.66
N GLY A 232 -2.79 -1.86 6.41
CA GLY A 232 -3.48 -3.01 7.01
C GLY A 232 -3.56 -4.23 6.09
N PRO A 233 -4.12 -5.35 6.57
CA PRO A 233 -4.29 -6.59 5.82
C PRO A 233 -5.35 -6.40 4.74
N ASN A 234 -4.88 -5.95 3.59
CA ASN A 234 -5.76 -5.60 2.50
C ASN A 234 -5.06 -5.79 1.16
N ILE A 235 -5.82 -6.31 0.19
CA ILE A 235 -5.41 -6.49 -1.20
C ILE A 235 -6.39 -5.70 -2.06
N ALA A 236 -5.86 -4.78 -2.87
CA ALA A 236 -6.67 -3.81 -3.62
C ALA A 236 -7.81 -4.47 -4.43
N SER A 237 -7.52 -5.52 -5.20
CA SER A 237 -8.54 -6.24 -5.98
C SER A 237 -9.60 -6.92 -5.12
N GLU A 238 -9.21 -7.46 -3.97
CA GLU A 238 -10.12 -8.19 -3.07
C GLU A 238 -11.07 -7.21 -2.37
N ILE A 239 -10.58 -6.04 -1.93
CA ILE A 239 -11.45 -5.00 -1.38
C ILE A 239 -12.48 -4.55 -2.42
N TYR A 240 -12.05 -4.30 -3.65
CA TYR A 240 -12.97 -3.86 -4.69
C TYR A 240 -14.00 -4.93 -5.06
N ASN A 241 -13.62 -6.21 -4.98
CA ASN A 241 -14.53 -7.35 -5.11
C ASN A 241 -15.41 -7.57 -3.86
N LYS A 242 -15.38 -6.66 -2.88
CA LYS A 242 -16.16 -6.66 -1.63
C LYS A 242 -15.80 -7.79 -0.67
N GLU A 243 -14.59 -8.36 -0.79
CA GLU A 243 -14.04 -9.21 0.26
C GLU A 243 -13.78 -8.40 1.53
N TYR A 244 -13.84 -9.07 2.68
CA TYR A 244 -13.65 -8.42 3.97
C TYR A 244 -12.19 -8.02 4.19
N ALA A 245 -11.97 -6.73 4.42
CA ALA A 245 -10.66 -6.18 4.71
C ALA A 245 -10.73 -5.16 5.85
N ASN A 246 -9.61 -4.98 6.53
CA ASN A 246 -9.46 -3.94 7.53
C ASN A 246 -8.23 -3.07 7.26
N ALA A 247 -8.27 -1.85 7.79
CA ALA A 247 -7.17 -0.92 7.74
C ALA A 247 -7.07 -0.10 9.03
N ARG A 248 -5.88 0.42 9.28
CA ARG A 248 -5.57 1.42 10.28
C ARG A 248 -5.24 2.73 9.59
N ILE A 249 -5.82 3.82 10.08
CA ILE A 249 -5.40 5.17 9.72
C ILE A 249 -4.65 5.79 10.90
N CYS A 250 -3.41 6.19 10.65
CA CYS A 250 -2.49 6.73 11.64
C CYS A 250 -2.14 8.19 11.33
N GLY A 251 -1.88 9.00 12.35
CA GLY A 251 -1.55 10.43 12.21
C GLY A 251 -2.13 11.27 13.35
N ALA A 252 -2.35 12.56 13.11
CA ALA A 252 -2.91 13.44 14.13
C ALA A 252 -4.39 13.12 14.45
N GLU A 253 -4.75 13.20 15.73
CA GLU A 253 -6.09 12.90 16.22
C GLU A 253 -7.21 13.67 15.51
N LYS A 254 -6.98 14.97 15.27
CA LYS A 254 -7.92 15.87 14.62
C LYS A 254 -8.42 15.35 13.26
N TRP A 255 -7.60 14.55 12.55
CA TRP A 255 -7.96 14.00 11.25
C TRP A 255 -8.23 12.49 11.28
N ARG A 256 -7.41 11.69 12.00
CA ARG A 256 -7.50 10.21 11.93
C ARG A 256 -8.88 9.68 12.37
N LYS A 257 -9.51 10.28 13.39
CA LYS A 257 -10.81 9.83 13.90
C LYS A 257 -11.95 10.14 12.91
N PRO A 258 -12.15 11.40 12.46
CA PRO A 258 -13.15 11.71 11.43
C PRO A 258 -12.94 10.93 10.12
N LEU A 259 -11.69 10.82 9.66
CA LEU A 259 -11.37 10.10 8.42
C LEU A 259 -11.60 8.59 8.57
N ALA A 260 -11.30 7.98 9.72
CA ALA A 260 -11.65 6.58 9.97
C ALA A 260 -13.17 6.34 9.82
N LYS A 261 -14.00 7.26 10.35
CA LYS A 261 -15.46 7.18 10.22
C LYS A 261 -15.91 7.34 8.77
N PHE A 262 -15.35 8.32 8.06
CA PHE A 262 -15.63 8.60 6.64
C PHE A 262 -15.24 7.43 5.73
N LEU A 263 -14.08 6.82 5.93
CA LEU A 263 -13.58 5.74 5.07
C LEU A 263 -14.24 4.38 5.35
N ARG A 264 -14.92 4.22 6.48
CA ARG A 264 -15.49 2.94 6.91
C ARG A 264 -16.70 2.53 6.06
N GLN A 265 -16.60 1.37 5.43
CA GLN A 265 -17.63 0.69 4.65
C GLN A 265 -17.88 -0.72 5.21
N SER A 266 -18.96 -1.39 4.79
CA SER A 266 -19.33 -2.73 5.32
C SER A 266 -18.27 -3.82 5.09
N HIS A 267 -17.56 -3.74 3.96
CA HIS A 267 -16.52 -4.70 3.57
C HIS A 267 -15.09 -4.16 3.80
N PHE A 268 -14.94 -2.86 4.08
CA PHE A 268 -13.67 -2.20 4.34
C PHE A 268 -13.74 -1.40 5.64
N ILE A 269 -13.32 -2.03 6.74
CA ILE A 269 -13.42 -1.43 8.08
C ILE A 269 -12.11 -0.72 8.43
N VAL A 270 -12.19 0.61 8.57
CA VAL A 270 -11.06 1.45 8.98
C VAL A 270 -11.17 1.80 10.46
N TRP A 271 -10.08 1.62 11.21
CA TRP A 271 -9.92 2.04 12.60
C TRP A 271 -8.81 3.07 12.73
N ASP A 272 -8.94 4.01 13.66
CA ASP A 272 -7.83 4.91 13.98
C ASP A 272 -6.76 4.19 14.82
N ASN A 273 -5.53 4.71 14.73
CA ASN A 273 -4.42 4.35 15.61
C ASN A 273 -3.49 5.57 15.75
N SER A 274 -2.89 5.78 16.91
CA SER A 274 -1.95 6.88 17.15
C SER A 274 -0.51 6.52 16.79
N ASP A 275 -0.15 5.24 16.75
CA ASP A 275 1.19 4.77 16.44
C ASP A 275 1.45 4.80 14.92
N LEU A 276 1.90 5.96 14.43
CA LEU A 276 2.23 6.15 13.02
C LEU A 276 3.52 5.40 12.62
N VAL A 277 4.56 5.50 13.45
CA VAL A 277 5.90 5.00 13.13
C VAL A 277 5.88 3.49 12.95
N THR A 278 5.30 2.74 13.89
CA THR A 278 5.24 1.28 13.81
C THR A 278 4.52 0.83 12.54
N HIS A 279 3.41 1.48 12.18
CA HIS A 279 2.62 1.12 11.01
C HIS A 279 3.35 1.39 9.68
N GLU A 280 4.12 2.47 9.58
CA GLU A 280 4.93 2.76 8.40
C GLU A 280 6.15 1.84 8.29
N VAL A 281 6.87 1.64 9.39
CA VAL A 281 8.05 0.75 9.46
C VAL A 281 7.65 -0.69 9.11
N MET A 282 6.57 -1.21 9.70
CA MET A 282 6.05 -2.54 9.40
C MET A 282 5.56 -2.65 7.95
N GLY A 283 5.00 -1.57 7.39
CA GLY A 283 4.63 -1.49 5.97
C GLY A 283 5.83 -1.69 5.03
N GLY A 284 7.01 -1.20 5.42
CA GLY A 284 8.28 -1.46 4.71
C GLY A 284 8.82 -2.87 4.96
N LEU A 285 8.93 -3.28 6.21
CA LEU A 285 9.53 -4.57 6.59
C LEU A 285 8.76 -5.77 6.02
N LYS A 286 7.42 -5.74 6.00
CA LYS A 286 6.64 -6.84 5.42
C LYS A 286 6.98 -7.08 3.94
N ASN A 287 7.34 -6.02 3.20
CA ASN A 287 7.74 -6.14 1.80
C ASN A 287 9.12 -6.77 1.66
N VAL A 288 10.05 -6.45 2.57
CA VAL A 288 11.36 -7.10 2.67
C VAL A 288 11.18 -8.60 2.89
N TYR A 289 10.49 -8.97 3.96
CA TYR A 289 10.36 -10.38 4.36
C TYR A 289 9.45 -11.18 3.43
N ALA A 290 8.55 -10.54 2.68
CA ALA A 290 7.81 -11.20 1.61
C ALA A 290 8.73 -11.74 0.51
N ILE A 291 9.82 -11.05 0.16
CA ILE A 291 10.79 -11.56 -0.84
C ILE A 291 11.41 -12.87 -0.34
N GLY A 292 11.93 -12.89 0.89
CA GLY A 292 12.50 -14.11 1.45
C GLY A 292 11.47 -15.23 1.62
N ALA A 293 10.21 -14.91 1.97
CA ALA A 293 9.14 -15.90 2.03
C ALA A 293 8.91 -16.56 0.66
N GLY A 294 8.95 -15.78 -0.42
CA GLY A 294 8.88 -16.28 -1.78
C GLY A 294 10.04 -17.20 -2.16
N MET A 295 11.26 -16.85 -1.75
CA MET A 295 12.44 -17.70 -1.96
C MET A 295 12.29 -19.03 -1.21
N VAL A 296 11.94 -18.99 0.08
CA VAL A 296 11.72 -20.18 0.91
C VAL A 296 10.62 -21.05 0.29
N ALA A 297 9.51 -20.45 -0.14
CA ALA A 297 8.41 -21.18 -0.75
C ALA A 297 8.85 -21.96 -2.01
N ALA A 298 9.63 -21.32 -2.89
CA ALA A 298 10.14 -21.98 -4.09
C ALA A 298 11.17 -23.08 -3.77
N LEU A 299 12.17 -22.79 -2.91
CA LEU A 299 13.27 -23.73 -2.61
C LEU A 299 12.83 -24.94 -1.79
N THR A 300 11.78 -24.79 -0.98
CA THR A 300 11.24 -25.85 -0.12
C THR A 300 10.00 -26.53 -0.69
N LYS A 301 9.65 -26.25 -1.96
CA LYS A 301 8.46 -26.79 -2.64
C LYS A 301 7.18 -26.58 -1.81
N GLU A 302 6.97 -25.35 -1.35
CA GLU A 302 5.81 -24.90 -0.59
C GLU A 302 5.65 -25.56 0.80
N SER A 303 6.71 -26.14 1.38
CA SER A 303 6.71 -26.73 2.73
C SER A 303 6.10 -25.78 3.76
N ALA A 304 4.97 -26.18 4.34
CA ALA A 304 4.27 -25.40 5.36
C ALA A 304 5.15 -25.16 6.60
N THR A 305 5.87 -26.20 7.04
CA THR A 305 6.79 -26.14 8.18
C THR A 305 7.95 -25.20 7.94
N SER A 306 8.56 -25.24 6.75
CA SER A 306 9.69 -24.34 6.45
C SER A 306 9.23 -22.88 6.36
N LYS A 307 8.05 -22.64 5.78
CA LYS A 307 7.44 -21.31 5.74
C LYS A 307 7.06 -20.81 7.14
N SER A 308 6.58 -21.67 8.04
CA SER A 308 6.24 -21.28 9.41
C SER A 308 7.48 -20.96 10.24
N VAL A 309 8.57 -21.71 10.08
CA VAL A 309 9.86 -21.39 10.71
C VAL A 309 10.37 -20.03 10.21
N TYR A 310 10.39 -19.81 8.90
CA TYR A 310 10.74 -18.51 8.34
C TYR A 310 9.87 -17.38 8.90
N PHE A 311 8.55 -17.60 9.01
CA PHE A 311 7.61 -16.64 9.58
C PHE A 311 7.96 -16.28 11.03
N ALA A 312 8.34 -17.25 11.86
CA ALA A 312 8.75 -17.00 13.25
C ALA A 312 10.02 -16.15 13.34
N HIS A 313 11.04 -16.45 12.53
CA HIS A 313 12.28 -15.67 12.51
C HIS A 313 12.10 -14.27 11.90
N CYS A 314 11.31 -14.13 10.82
CA CYS A 314 11.11 -12.82 10.21
C CYS A 314 10.29 -11.90 11.12
N THR A 315 9.27 -12.42 11.79
CA THR A 315 8.45 -11.61 12.71
C THR A 315 9.24 -11.16 13.94
N SER A 316 10.17 -11.97 14.44
CA SER A 316 11.06 -11.52 15.52
C SER A 316 12.06 -10.45 15.07
N GLU A 317 12.61 -10.52 13.85
CA GLU A 317 13.40 -9.41 13.30
C GLU A 317 12.55 -8.15 13.12
N MET A 318 11.31 -8.28 12.65
CA MET A 318 10.40 -7.15 12.52
C MET A 318 10.13 -6.47 13.87
N ILE A 319 9.88 -7.26 14.92
CA ILE A 319 9.71 -6.76 16.29
C ILE A 319 10.96 -6.03 16.76
N PHE A 320 12.14 -6.64 16.59
CA PHE A 320 13.42 -6.07 16.99
C PHE A 320 13.72 -4.74 16.30
N ILE A 321 13.60 -4.69 14.97
CA ILE A 321 13.83 -3.46 14.19
C ILE A 321 12.84 -2.37 14.59
N THR A 322 11.58 -2.72 14.87
CA THR A 322 10.58 -1.73 15.29
C THR A 322 10.90 -1.13 16.66
N HIS A 323 11.35 -1.93 17.63
CA HIS A 323 11.74 -1.42 18.97
C HIS A 323 13.02 -0.56 18.93
N LEU A 324 13.86 -0.70 17.92
CA LEU A 324 14.98 0.23 17.70
C LEU A 324 14.49 1.61 17.23
N LEU A 325 13.37 1.64 16.49
CA LEU A 325 12.88 2.82 15.78
C LEU A 325 11.74 3.54 16.51
N ALA A 326 10.99 2.86 17.37
CA ALA A 326 9.86 3.41 18.10
C ALA A 326 9.99 3.11 19.61
N GLU A 327 9.59 4.08 20.44
CA GLU A 327 9.76 4.01 21.91
C GLU A 327 8.85 2.97 22.54
N GLU A 328 7.55 3.04 22.24
CA GLU A 328 6.53 2.12 22.74
C GLU A 328 5.72 1.58 21.54
N PRO A 329 6.34 0.73 20.69
CA PRO A 329 5.68 0.27 19.48
C PRO A 329 4.46 -0.60 19.79
N GLU A 330 3.41 -0.46 18.99
CA GLU A 330 2.30 -1.41 18.99
C GLU A 330 2.83 -2.83 18.76
N LYS A 331 2.35 -3.76 19.58
CA LYS A 331 2.72 -5.17 19.47
C LYS A 331 2.41 -5.68 18.06
N LEU A 332 3.31 -6.49 17.50
CA LEU A 332 3.06 -7.25 16.27
C LEU A 332 2.01 -8.34 16.52
N ALA A 333 0.75 -7.93 16.58
CA ALA A 333 -0.41 -8.75 16.87
C ALA A 333 -1.61 -8.24 16.06
N GLY A 334 -2.67 -9.06 16.00
CA GLY A 334 -3.92 -8.70 15.34
C GLY A 334 -3.70 -8.16 13.91
N PRO A 335 -4.11 -6.91 13.59
CA PRO A 335 -4.02 -6.36 12.23
C PRO A 335 -2.60 -6.28 11.65
N LEU A 336 -1.57 -5.90 12.43
CA LEU A 336 -0.19 -5.81 11.94
C LEU A 336 0.36 -7.19 11.55
N LEU A 337 0.08 -8.20 12.38
CA LEU A 337 0.47 -9.58 12.10
C LEU A 337 -0.28 -10.13 10.89
N ALA A 338 -1.58 -9.83 10.78
CA ALA A 338 -2.39 -10.22 9.64
C ALA A 338 -1.90 -9.57 8.33
N ASP A 339 -1.51 -8.29 8.34
CA ASP A 339 -0.98 -7.62 7.13
C ASP A 339 0.35 -8.25 6.70
N THR A 340 1.19 -8.57 7.68
CA THR A 340 2.44 -9.31 7.43
C THR A 340 2.14 -10.67 6.81
N TYR A 341 1.26 -11.46 7.44
CA TYR A 341 0.90 -12.79 6.98
C TYR A 341 0.37 -12.81 5.54
N VAL A 342 -0.62 -11.97 5.22
CA VAL A 342 -1.20 -11.95 3.86
C VAL A 342 -0.16 -11.53 2.81
N THR A 343 0.75 -10.60 3.16
CA THR A 343 1.79 -10.12 2.24
C THR A 343 2.85 -11.18 1.96
N LEU A 344 3.20 -12.01 2.96
CA LEU A 344 4.14 -13.11 2.79
C LEU A 344 3.54 -14.25 1.95
N LEU A 345 2.23 -14.51 2.08
CA LEU A 345 1.52 -15.51 1.27
C LEU A 345 1.40 -15.11 -0.19
N LYS A 346 1.04 -13.85 -0.47
CA LYS A 346 0.68 -13.40 -1.81
C LYS A 346 1.06 -11.93 -1.99
N GLY A 347 1.66 -11.64 -3.13
CA GLY A 347 1.99 -10.26 -3.51
C GLY A 347 3.16 -10.19 -4.46
N ARG A 348 3.45 -8.99 -4.94
CA ARG A 348 4.52 -8.75 -5.92
C ARG A 348 5.91 -9.09 -5.35
N ASN A 349 6.17 -8.77 -4.08
CA ASN A 349 7.44 -9.08 -3.42
C ASN A 349 7.65 -10.59 -3.22
N SER A 350 6.63 -11.33 -2.74
CA SER A 350 6.70 -12.79 -2.62
C SER A 350 6.84 -13.47 -3.99
N TRP A 351 6.08 -13.03 -4.99
CA TRP A 351 6.25 -13.48 -6.37
C TRP A 351 7.69 -13.24 -6.88
N TYR A 352 8.26 -12.06 -6.65
CA TYR A 352 9.63 -11.73 -7.05
C TYR A 352 10.66 -12.68 -6.45
N GLY A 353 10.56 -12.94 -5.13
CA GLY A 353 11.40 -13.91 -4.45
C GLY A 353 11.29 -15.33 -5.03
N GLN A 354 10.07 -15.76 -5.37
CA GLN A 354 9.86 -17.06 -6.03
C GLN A 354 10.51 -17.12 -7.42
N MET A 355 10.41 -16.05 -8.22
CA MET A 355 10.98 -16.03 -9.57
C MET A 355 12.52 -16.05 -9.54
N ILE A 356 13.13 -15.29 -8.62
CA ILE A 356 14.59 -15.34 -8.40
C ILE A 356 15.02 -16.75 -8.01
N ALA A 357 14.35 -17.34 -7.01
CA ALA A 357 14.71 -18.67 -6.53
C ALA A 357 14.53 -19.79 -7.57
N LYS A 358 13.64 -19.60 -8.55
CA LYS A 358 13.44 -20.51 -9.69
C LYS A 358 14.40 -20.25 -10.85
N GLY A 359 15.24 -19.21 -10.77
CA GLY A 359 16.10 -18.77 -11.88
C GLY A 359 15.34 -18.20 -13.07
N GLN A 360 14.06 -17.81 -12.89
CA GLN A 360 13.19 -17.28 -13.95
C GLN A 360 13.31 -15.77 -14.11
N LEU A 361 13.94 -15.10 -13.14
CA LEU A 361 14.19 -13.66 -13.17
C LEU A 361 15.60 -13.40 -12.65
N SER A 362 16.36 -12.58 -13.38
CA SER A 362 17.67 -12.10 -12.91
C SER A 362 17.50 -10.79 -12.15
N ARG A 363 18.34 -10.60 -11.13
CA ARG A 363 18.46 -9.34 -10.39
C ARG A 363 18.84 -8.16 -11.31
N ASP A 364 19.56 -8.46 -12.40
CA ASP A 364 20.01 -7.45 -13.37
C ASP A 364 18.85 -6.82 -14.16
N MET A 365 17.65 -7.41 -14.11
CA MET A 365 16.44 -6.83 -14.72
C MET A 365 15.92 -5.62 -13.93
N GLY A 366 16.51 -5.35 -12.76
CA GLY A 366 16.16 -4.25 -11.88
C GLY A 366 14.85 -4.48 -11.11
N ASP A 367 14.49 -3.48 -10.31
CA ASP A 367 13.37 -3.59 -9.37
C ASP A 367 12.03 -3.13 -9.96
N SER A 368 12.01 -2.62 -11.19
CA SER A 368 10.80 -2.20 -11.90
C SER A 368 10.46 -3.20 -12.99
N ILE A 369 9.60 -4.16 -12.66
CA ILE A 369 9.28 -5.27 -13.55
C ILE A 369 8.09 -4.92 -14.45
N SER A 370 8.26 -5.07 -15.77
CA SER A 370 7.18 -4.84 -16.73
C SER A 370 5.92 -5.65 -16.38
N GLY A 371 4.74 -5.02 -16.40
CA GLY A 371 3.47 -5.65 -16.02
C GLY A 371 3.27 -5.90 -14.51
N LYS A 372 4.30 -5.77 -13.67
CA LYS A 372 4.18 -5.92 -12.18
C LYS A 372 4.42 -4.60 -11.43
N GLY A 373 5.23 -3.71 -11.98
CA GLY A 373 5.65 -2.45 -11.36
C GLY A 373 6.82 -2.62 -10.38
N MET A 374 7.05 -1.60 -9.55
CA MET A 374 8.16 -1.55 -8.60
C MET A 374 8.06 -2.61 -7.49
N ILE A 375 9.15 -3.34 -7.27
CA ILE A 375 9.37 -4.29 -6.16
C ILE A 375 10.01 -3.53 -4.99
N GLN A 376 9.17 -2.81 -4.25
CA GLN A 376 9.59 -1.92 -3.17
C GLN A 376 10.37 -2.62 -2.05
N GLY A 377 10.23 -3.95 -1.91
CA GLY A 377 10.98 -4.73 -0.94
C GLY A 377 12.50 -4.68 -1.17
N VAL A 378 12.97 -4.55 -2.42
CA VAL A 378 14.42 -4.47 -2.71
C VAL A 378 15.00 -3.16 -2.17
N SER A 379 14.36 -2.03 -2.47
CA SER A 379 14.76 -0.73 -1.92
C SER A 379 14.71 -0.70 -0.38
N ALA A 380 13.68 -1.32 0.21
CA ALA A 380 13.55 -1.44 1.67
C ALA A 380 14.64 -2.33 2.30
N VAL A 381 15.06 -3.41 1.64
CA VAL A 381 16.19 -4.24 2.08
C VAL A 381 17.45 -3.39 2.19
N GLY A 382 17.76 -2.60 1.15
CA GLY A 382 18.91 -1.69 1.16
C GLY A 382 18.83 -0.68 2.29
N ALA A 383 17.69 -0.02 2.46
CA ALA A 383 17.49 1.01 3.47
C ALA A 383 17.64 0.46 4.91
N PHE A 384 16.95 -0.63 5.26
CA PHE A 384 17.05 -1.21 6.60
C PHE A 384 18.45 -1.77 6.87
N TYR A 385 19.06 -2.46 5.90
CA TYR A 385 20.41 -3.00 6.06
C TYR A 385 21.43 -1.89 6.31
N GLN A 386 21.43 -0.83 5.48
CA GLN A 386 22.37 0.28 5.59
C GLN A 386 22.25 1.01 6.93
N LEU A 387 21.01 1.21 7.43
CA LEU A 387 20.77 1.81 8.73
C LEU A 387 21.31 0.94 9.87
N LEU A 388 20.94 -0.35 9.88
CA LEU A 388 21.27 -1.27 10.97
C LEU A 388 22.75 -1.71 10.97
N SER A 389 23.49 -1.36 9.92
CA SER A 389 24.94 -1.59 9.80
C SER A 389 25.79 -0.42 10.30
N GLN A 390 25.18 0.70 10.68
CA GLN A 390 25.94 1.89 11.11
C GLN A 390 26.68 1.63 12.41
N SER A 391 27.97 2.00 12.46
CA SER A 391 28.83 1.80 13.64
C SER A 391 28.37 2.59 14.86
N SER A 392 27.61 3.68 14.66
CA SER A 392 26.99 4.45 15.72
C SER A 392 25.90 3.65 16.46
N LEU A 393 25.34 2.62 15.83
CA LEU A 393 24.35 1.72 16.41
C LEU A 393 25.03 0.44 16.89
N ASN A 394 24.89 0.17 18.18
CA ASN A 394 25.32 -1.11 18.74
C ASN A 394 24.28 -1.60 19.75
N VAL A 395 24.10 -2.91 19.76
CA VAL A 395 23.28 -3.66 20.73
C VAL A 395 24.17 -4.73 21.36
N LEU A 396 23.85 -5.17 22.58
CA LEU A 396 24.58 -6.26 23.21
C LEU A 396 24.13 -7.60 22.60
N HIS A 397 25.10 -8.39 22.14
CA HIS A 397 24.82 -9.76 21.72
C HIS A 397 24.42 -10.61 22.92
N PRO A 398 23.31 -11.39 22.86
CA PRO A 398 22.79 -12.14 24.00
C PRO A 398 23.79 -13.16 24.56
N GLU A 399 24.50 -13.88 23.69
CA GLU A 399 25.44 -14.92 24.11
C GLU A 399 26.85 -14.39 24.41
N GLU A 400 27.41 -13.54 23.53
CA GLU A 400 28.78 -13.05 23.69
C GLU A 400 28.92 -11.85 24.65
N ASN A 401 27.81 -11.19 24.99
CA ASN A 401 27.77 -9.95 25.78
C ASN A 401 28.72 -8.86 25.25
N LYS A 402 28.92 -8.82 23.92
CA LYS A 402 29.72 -7.82 23.21
C LYS A 402 28.82 -6.90 22.38
N PRO A 403 29.21 -5.62 22.19
CA PRO A 403 28.53 -4.73 21.26
C PRO A 403 28.64 -5.24 19.82
N VAL A 404 27.52 -5.39 19.14
CA VAL A 404 27.42 -5.73 17.72
C VAL A 404 26.49 -4.77 16.99
N ALA A 405 26.68 -4.61 15.68
CA ALA A 405 25.73 -3.87 14.86
C ALA A 405 24.36 -4.57 14.88
N PRO A 406 23.23 -3.84 14.98
CA PRO A 406 21.90 -4.43 15.01
C PRO A 406 21.60 -5.41 13.86
N VAL A 407 22.20 -5.20 12.69
CA VAL A 407 22.03 -6.08 11.53
C VAL A 407 22.56 -7.50 11.76
N GLU A 408 23.52 -7.68 12.68
CA GLU A 408 24.04 -9.01 13.04
C GLU A 408 23.00 -9.86 13.75
N LEU A 409 22.03 -9.23 14.44
CA LEU A 409 20.88 -9.93 15.02
C LEU A 409 19.73 -10.14 14.01
N CYS A 410 19.89 -9.70 12.75
CA CYS A 410 18.91 -9.80 11.67
C CYS A 410 19.44 -10.62 10.48
N PRO A 411 19.70 -11.92 10.65
CA PRO A 411 20.31 -12.78 9.63
C PRO A 411 19.49 -12.88 8.34
N ILE A 412 18.16 -12.82 8.38
CA ILE A 412 17.31 -12.85 7.18
C ILE A 412 17.50 -11.55 6.40
N LEU A 413 17.40 -10.38 7.04
CA LEU A 413 17.65 -9.10 6.39
C LEU A 413 19.07 -9.03 5.78
N LYS A 414 20.09 -9.44 6.55
CA LYS A 414 21.49 -9.49 6.10
C LYS A 414 21.67 -10.39 4.87
N THR A 415 21.04 -11.56 4.88
CA THR A 415 21.09 -12.51 3.76
C THR A 415 20.34 -11.96 2.55
N LEU A 416 19.17 -11.35 2.73
CA LEU A 416 18.43 -10.71 1.64
C LEU A 416 19.24 -9.57 1.01
N TYR A 417 19.98 -8.79 1.80
CA TYR A 417 20.89 -7.76 1.26
C TYR A 417 21.99 -8.37 0.40
N LYS A 418 22.65 -9.44 0.87
CA LYS A 418 23.69 -10.15 0.10
C LYS A 418 23.16 -10.79 -1.17
N ILE A 419 21.91 -11.25 -1.16
CA ILE A 419 21.24 -11.80 -2.33
C ILE A 419 20.83 -10.69 -3.29
N LEU A 420 20.19 -9.61 -2.83
CA LEU A 420 19.49 -8.68 -3.71
C LEU A 420 20.34 -7.47 -4.12
N ILE A 421 21.25 -7.02 -3.26
CA ILE A 421 21.98 -5.76 -3.44
C ILE A 421 23.44 -6.00 -3.87
N THR A 422 24.21 -6.76 -3.08
CA THR A 422 25.64 -7.01 -3.42
C THR A 422 25.81 -8.15 -4.42
N GLY A 423 24.85 -9.06 -4.46
CA GLY A 423 24.87 -10.22 -5.34
C GLY A 423 25.87 -11.32 -4.93
N GLU A 424 26.49 -11.19 -3.76
CA GLU A 424 27.50 -12.11 -3.20
C GLU A 424 26.96 -13.51 -2.91
N GLN A 425 25.64 -13.63 -2.69
CA GLN A 425 25.00 -14.90 -2.37
C GLN A 425 23.87 -15.24 -3.35
N SER A 426 23.63 -16.53 -3.51
CA SER A 426 22.47 -17.05 -4.24
C SER A 426 21.24 -17.14 -3.33
N SER A 427 20.05 -17.31 -3.90
CA SER A 427 18.82 -17.49 -3.12
C SER A 427 18.89 -18.68 -2.14
N GLN A 428 19.76 -19.67 -2.37
CA GLN A 428 19.94 -20.81 -1.47
C GLN A 428 20.43 -20.39 -0.07
N ALA A 429 21.16 -19.28 0.03
CA ALA A 429 21.67 -18.74 1.28
C ALA A 429 20.55 -18.42 2.29
N ILE A 430 19.32 -18.17 1.83
CA ILE A 430 18.18 -17.95 2.74
C ILE A 430 17.87 -19.19 3.59
N LEU A 431 18.06 -20.39 3.04
CA LEU A 431 17.86 -21.64 3.78
C LEU A 431 19.06 -21.97 4.65
N GLU A 432 20.27 -21.62 4.22
CA GLU A 432 21.49 -21.77 5.01
C GLU A 432 21.41 -20.90 6.27
N ALA A 433 20.99 -19.64 6.14
CA ALA A 433 20.80 -18.73 7.26
C ALA A 433 19.77 -19.24 8.29
N LEU A 434 18.73 -19.97 7.86
CA LEU A 434 17.72 -20.57 8.76
C LEU A 434 18.15 -21.92 9.35
N ARG A 435 19.17 -22.56 8.77
CA ARG A 435 19.69 -23.86 9.20
C ARG A 435 21.00 -23.74 9.98
N ASP A 436 21.48 -22.53 10.18
CA ASP A 436 22.62 -22.25 11.03
C ASP A 436 22.31 -22.74 12.46
N GLU A 437 23.09 -23.71 12.94
CA GLU A 437 22.92 -24.31 14.26
C GLU A 437 23.22 -23.32 15.39
N THR A 438 23.88 -22.20 15.07
CA THR A 438 24.16 -21.09 15.99
C THR A 438 23.11 -19.98 15.94
N LEU A 439 22.03 -20.17 15.17
CA LEU A 439 20.95 -19.19 15.06
C LEU A 439 20.15 -19.11 16.37
N ASN A 440 20.15 -17.92 16.98
CA ASN A 440 19.38 -17.65 18.20
C ASN A 440 17.88 -17.97 18.06
N ASP A 441 17.27 -18.38 19.17
CA ASP A 441 15.82 -18.55 19.26
C ASP A 441 15.13 -17.21 18.95
N PRO A 442 14.14 -17.15 18.04
CA PRO A 442 13.34 -15.95 17.77
C PRO A 442 12.83 -15.25 19.04
N ARG A 443 12.55 -16.00 20.10
CA ARG A 443 12.10 -15.49 21.39
C ARG A 443 13.14 -14.63 22.08
N GLU A 444 14.41 -15.01 22.06
CA GLU A 444 15.50 -14.25 22.68
C GLU A 444 15.63 -12.87 22.01
N ARG A 445 15.50 -12.82 20.68
CA ARG A 445 15.48 -11.55 19.93
C ARG A 445 14.30 -10.66 20.36
N ILE A 446 13.14 -11.24 20.62
CA ILE A 446 11.95 -10.49 21.11
C ILE A 446 12.19 -9.98 22.54
N GLU A 447 12.80 -10.79 23.41
CA GLU A 447 13.14 -10.39 24.78
C GLU A 447 14.14 -9.23 24.80
N ILE A 448 15.16 -9.27 23.94
CA ILE A 448 16.11 -8.15 23.74
C ILE A 448 15.34 -6.89 23.36
N ALA A 449 14.45 -6.98 22.37
CA ALA A 449 13.66 -5.85 21.90
C ALA A 449 12.80 -5.22 23.01
N GLN A 450 12.19 -6.06 23.86
CA GLN A 450 11.28 -5.64 24.93
C GLN A 450 11.99 -5.11 26.19
N SER A 451 13.30 -5.28 26.31
CA SER A 451 14.08 -4.73 27.44
C SER A 451 14.26 -3.20 27.39
N HIS A 452 13.76 -2.52 26.34
CA HIS A 452 13.80 -1.07 26.11
C HIS A 452 15.20 -0.42 26.10
N ALA A 453 16.28 -1.18 26.15
CA ALA A 453 17.65 -0.64 26.22
C ALA A 453 18.16 0.01 24.91
N PHE A 454 17.36 0.02 23.83
CA PHE A 454 17.86 0.28 22.47
C PHE A 454 17.02 1.25 21.61
N TYR A 455 15.95 1.86 22.13
CA TYR A 455 15.21 2.88 21.38
C TYR A 455 16.12 4.08 21.06
N ARG A 456 16.13 4.53 19.81
CA ARG A 456 16.92 5.70 19.38
C ARG A 456 16.06 6.67 18.56
N PRO A 457 15.54 7.75 19.16
CA PRO A 457 14.71 8.74 18.46
C PRO A 457 15.43 9.41 17.29
N SER A 458 16.76 9.54 17.38
CA SER A 458 17.61 10.06 16.30
C SER A 458 17.49 9.26 15.00
N LEU A 459 17.13 7.97 15.06
CA LEU A 459 16.89 7.14 13.89
C LEU A 459 15.62 7.49 13.11
N LEU A 460 14.76 8.35 13.65
CA LEU A 460 13.62 8.95 12.95
C LEU A 460 13.87 10.41 12.52
N GLY A 461 15.10 10.91 12.70
CA GLY A 461 15.44 12.31 12.49
C GLY A 461 14.84 13.25 13.53
N GLN A 462 14.49 12.73 14.71
CA GLN A 462 14.09 13.53 15.87
C GLN A 462 15.35 13.92 16.68
N PRO A 463 15.40 15.15 17.23
CA PRO A 463 16.56 15.63 18.00
C PRO A 463 16.85 14.84 19.28
#